data_AF-A0A3M0WW79-F1
#
_entry.id   AF-A0A3M0WW79-F1
#
_cell.length_a   1.000
_cell.length_b   1.000
_cell.length_c   1.000
_cell.angle_alpha   90.00
_cell.angle_beta   90.00
_cell.angle_gamma   90.00
#
_symmetry.space_group_name_H-M   'P 1'
#
loop_
_entity.id
_entity.type
_entity.pdbx_description
1 polymer ?
#
loop_
_entity_poly.entity_id
_entity_poly.type
_entity_poly.pdbx_seq_one_letter_code
_entity_poly.pdbx_strand_id
1 'polypeptide(L)'
;MAVQELKQENAQDLQALLMRLETLENRVAELESAPAQDIEDRLAMVLFSGDLDKTIAAFIIATGAAAMGLEVSMFFTFWGLSVIKKKKTFDDKTIF
;
A
#
# COMPACT_ATOMS: atom_id res chain seq x y z
N MET A 1 -22.17 -31.10 -44.21
CA MET A 1 -20.86 -31.35 -43.59
C MET A 1 -20.36 -30.06 -42.93
N ALA A 2 -20.10 -28.98 -43.68
CA ALA A 2 -19.64 -27.68 -43.15
C ALA A 2 -20.47 -27.06 -41.99
N VAL A 3 -21.81 -27.19 -41.98
CA VAL A 3 -22.67 -26.66 -40.90
C VAL A 3 -22.50 -27.41 -39.57
N GLN A 4 -22.14 -28.69 -39.61
CA GLN A 4 -21.89 -29.47 -38.39
C GLN A 4 -20.51 -29.17 -37.80
N GLU A 5 -19.52 -28.89 -38.64
CA GLU A 5 -18.17 -28.48 -38.24
C GLU A 5 -18.19 -27.11 -37.54
N LEU A 6 -18.88 -26.11 -38.11
CA LEU A 6 -19.07 -24.79 -37.48
C LEU A 6 -19.77 -24.85 -36.12
N LYS A 7 -20.71 -25.79 -35.94
CA LYS A 7 -21.37 -26.01 -34.66
C LYS A 7 -20.46 -26.67 -33.63
N GLN A 8 -19.56 -27.55 -34.06
CA GLN A 8 -18.58 -28.19 -33.18
C GLN A 8 -17.49 -27.21 -32.76
N GLU A 9 -16.99 -26.39 -33.68
CA GLU A 9 -15.99 -25.35 -33.41
C GLU A 9 -16.49 -24.33 -32.38
N ASN A 10 -17.70 -23.77 -32.60
CA ASN A 10 -18.31 -22.85 -31.62
C ASN A 10 -18.58 -23.51 -30.26
N ALA A 11 -18.92 -24.80 -30.23
CA ALA A 11 -19.15 -25.53 -28.99
C ALA A 11 -17.85 -25.73 -28.21
N GLN A 12 -16.75 -26.01 -28.91
CA GLN A 12 -15.41 -26.15 -28.33
C GLN A 12 -14.90 -24.82 -27.77
N ASP A 13 -15.08 -23.73 -28.51
CA ASP A 13 -14.72 -22.38 -28.06
C ASP A 13 -15.52 -21.94 -26.83
N LEU A 14 -16.82 -22.23 -26.81
CA LEU A 14 -17.66 -21.97 -25.65
C LEU A 14 -17.18 -22.76 -24.43
N GLN A 15 -16.78 -24.02 -24.61
CA GLN A 15 -16.25 -24.85 -23.54
C GLN A 15 -14.91 -24.31 -23.00
N ALA A 16 -14.04 -23.85 -23.89
CA ALA A 16 -12.78 -23.22 -23.51
C ALA A 16 -13.00 -21.91 -22.72
N LEU A 17 -13.98 -21.10 -23.12
CA LEU A 17 -14.35 -19.87 -22.42
C LEU A 17 -14.91 -20.16 -21.02
N LEU A 18 -15.77 -21.16 -20.89
CA LEU A 18 -16.33 -21.57 -19.59
C LEU A 18 -15.23 -22.05 -18.63
N MET A 19 -14.29 -22.85 -19.13
CA MET A 19 -13.13 -23.30 -18.33
C MET A 19 -12.25 -22.13 -17.88
N ARG A 20 -12.09 -21.11 -18.74
CA ARG A 20 -11.33 -19.91 -18.41
C ARG A 20 -12.05 -19.05 -17.38
N LEU A 21 -13.37 -18.92 -17.46
CA LEU A 21 -14.20 -18.22 -16.47
C LEU A 21 -14.11 -18.89 -15.11
N GLU A 22 -14.27 -20.22 -15.04
CA GLU A 22 -14.11 -20.98 -13.79
C GLU A 22 -12.72 -20.77 -13.17
N THR A 23 -11.67 -20.79 -14.00
CA THR A 23 -10.30 -20.52 -13.55
C THR A 23 -10.15 -19.08 -13.03
N LEU A 24 -10.76 -18.11 -13.70
CA LEU A 24 -10.73 -16.70 -13.27
C LEU A 24 -11.49 -16.50 -11.97
N GLU A 25 -12.68 -17.08 -11.85
CA GLU A 25 -13.51 -17.03 -10.64
C GLU A 25 -12.78 -17.64 -9.45
N ASN A 26 -12.15 -18.80 -9.62
CA ASN A 26 -11.34 -19.42 -8.56
C ASN A 26 -10.15 -18.53 -8.15
N ARG A 27 -9.45 -17.92 -9.12
CA ARG A 27 -8.35 -16.99 -8.81
C ARG A 27 -8.82 -15.73 -8.11
N VAL A 28 -9.97 -15.19 -8.48
CA VAL A 28 -10.57 -14.02 -7.81
C VAL A 28 -10.99 -14.40 -6.40
N ALA A 29 -11.66 -15.54 -6.22
CA ALA A 29 -12.04 -16.04 -4.90
C ALA A 29 -10.80 -16.31 -4.02
N GLU A 30 -9.71 -16.85 -4.57
CA GLU A 30 -8.43 -16.99 -3.86
C GLU A 30 -7.82 -15.64 -3.47
N LEU A 31 -7.90 -14.62 -4.33
CA LEU A 31 -7.37 -13.28 -4.03
C LEU A 31 -8.25 -12.50 -3.03
N GLU A 32 -9.57 -12.71 -3.06
CA GLU A 32 -10.52 -12.12 -2.13
C GLU A 32 -10.53 -12.82 -0.76
N SER A 33 -10.29 -14.14 -0.74
CA SER A 33 -10.23 -14.96 0.48
C SER A 33 -8.83 -15.05 1.08
N ALA A 34 -7.78 -14.91 0.27
CA ALA A 34 -6.49 -14.52 0.79
C ALA A 34 -6.72 -13.16 1.42
N PRO A 35 -6.57 -12.99 2.75
CA PRO A 35 -6.36 -11.65 3.24
C PRO A 35 -5.16 -11.17 2.43
N ALA A 36 -5.36 -10.13 1.59
CA ALA A 36 -4.24 -9.31 1.16
C ALA A 36 -3.42 -9.16 2.43
N GLN A 37 -2.16 -9.64 2.41
CA GLN A 37 -1.32 -9.66 3.60
C GLN A 37 -1.60 -8.37 4.35
N ASP A 38 -1.97 -8.48 5.63
CA ASP A 38 -2.47 -7.41 6.49
C ASP A 38 -1.42 -6.31 6.74
N ILE A 39 -0.61 -5.99 5.74
CA ILE A 39 -0.31 -4.62 5.35
C ILE A 39 -1.68 -3.95 5.17
N GLU A 40 -2.31 -3.59 6.29
CA GLU A 40 -3.33 -2.57 6.31
C GLU A 40 -2.85 -1.43 5.39
N ASP A 41 -3.74 -0.75 4.67
CA ASP A 41 -3.40 0.44 3.86
C ASP A 41 -2.94 1.60 4.77
N ARG A 42 -1.90 1.35 5.57
CA ARG A 42 -1.51 2.09 6.75
C ARG A 42 -0.01 1.90 6.98
N LEU A 43 0.65 3.00 7.32
CA LEU A 43 2.05 3.00 7.74
C LEU A 43 2.14 3.66 9.11
N ALA A 44 2.47 2.88 10.14
CA ALA A 44 2.73 3.40 11.48
C ALA A 44 4.24 3.39 11.77
N MET A 45 4.80 4.50 12.24
CA MET A 45 6.21 4.57 12.65
C MET A 45 6.46 5.48 13.85
N VAL A 46 7.52 5.18 14.60
CA VAL A 46 7.96 5.95 15.77
C VAL A 46 9.24 6.72 15.45
N LEU A 47 9.20 8.05 15.62
CA LEU A 47 10.36 8.93 15.44
C LEU A 47 10.97 9.25 16.80
N PHE A 48 12.03 8.52 17.14
CA PHE A 48 12.78 8.69 18.38
C PHE A 48 13.93 9.70 18.26
N SER A 49 14.63 9.74 17.10
CA SER A 49 15.76 10.65 16.89
C SER A 49 15.33 12.01 16.36
N GLY A 50 16.06 13.06 16.75
CA GLY A 50 15.98 14.40 16.18
C GLY A 50 17.09 14.72 15.17
N ASP A 51 17.92 13.73 14.81
CA ASP A 51 18.97 13.90 13.80
C ASP A 51 18.34 14.18 12.43
N LEU A 52 18.91 15.13 11.69
CA LEU A 52 18.32 15.64 10.45
C LEU A 52 18.24 14.56 9.36
N ASP A 53 19.27 13.74 9.21
CA ASP A 53 19.36 12.66 8.22
C ASP A 53 18.25 11.61 8.42
N LYS A 54 18.07 11.14 9.66
CA LYS A 54 17.02 10.17 10.04
C LYS A 54 15.63 10.76 9.88
N THR A 55 15.48 12.03 10.25
CA THR A 55 14.22 12.76 10.13
C THR A 55 13.81 12.90 8.67
N ILE A 56 14.72 13.35 7.80
CA ILE A 56 14.45 13.49 6.36
C ILE A 56 14.08 12.13 5.76
N ALA A 57 14.83 11.07 6.08
CA ALA A 57 14.53 9.72 5.60
C ALA A 57 13.12 9.25 6.00
N ALA A 58 12.74 9.46 7.27
CA ALA A 58 11.41 9.12 7.75
C ALA A 58 10.30 9.87 7.00
N PHE A 59 10.48 11.17 6.75
CA PHE A 59 9.50 11.96 5.99
C PHE A 59 9.43 11.57 4.50
N ILE A 60 10.54 11.16 3.88
CA ILE A 60 10.53 10.64 2.50
C ILE A 60 9.67 9.37 2.42
N ILE A 61 9.87 8.43 3.35
CA ILE A 61 9.11 7.19 3.41
C ILE A 61 7.62 7.46 3.68
N ALA A 62 7.33 8.30 4.68
CA ALA A 62 5.97 8.70 5.03
C ALA A 62 5.24 9.36 3.84
N THR A 63 5.92 10.26 3.12
CA THR A 63 5.34 10.93 1.95
C THR A 63 5.11 9.96 0.80
N GLY A 64 6.04 9.04 0.56
CA GLY A 64 5.89 7.99 -0.45
C GLY A 64 4.70 7.08 -0.16
N ALA A 65 4.55 6.64 1.09
CA ALA A 65 3.41 5.82 1.52
C ALA A 65 2.08 6.57 1.39
N ALA A 66 2.03 7.83 1.83
CA ALA A 66 0.84 8.66 1.67
C ALA A 66 0.47 8.86 0.19
N ALA A 67 1.46 9.03 -0.70
CA ALA A 67 1.23 9.14 -2.14
C ALA A 67 0.72 7.83 -2.78
N MET A 68 1.04 6.68 -2.18
CA MET A 68 0.53 5.37 -2.59
C MET A 68 -0.87 5.06 -2.03
N GLY A 69 -1.48 6.00 -1.28
CA GLY A 69 -2.82 5.85 -0.71
C GLY A 69 -2.87 5.22 0.67
N LEU A 70 -1.71 4.99 1.32
CA LEU A 70 -1.67 4.47 2.68
C LEU A 70 -1.97 5.57 3.70
N GLU A 71 -2.70 5.24 4.76
CA GLU A 71 -2.92 6.07 5.94
C GLU A 71 -1.66 6.10 6.81
N VAL A 72 -0.96 7.23 6.84
CA VAL A 72 0.32 7.33 7.55
C VAL A 72 0.12 7.91 8.96
N SER A 73 0.60 7.17 9.96
CA SER A 73 0.64 7.58 11.36
C SER A 73 2.08 7.67 11.85
N MET A 74 2.49 8.85 12.33
CA MET A 74 3.84 9.11 12.83
C MET A 74 3.77 9.52 14.30
N PHE A 75 4.39 8.74 15.18
CA PHE A 75 4.49 9.03 16.61
C PHE A 75 5.87 9.60 16.95
N PHE A 76 5.92 10.90 17.27
CA PHE A 76 7.15 11.58 17.67
C PHE A 76 7.35 11.46 19.17
N THR A 77 8.53 11.02 19.61
CA THR A 77 8.85 10.87 21.04
C THR A 77 10.31 11.18 21.33
N PHE A 78 10.64 11.42 22.61
CA PHE A 78 11.98 11.79 23.09
C PHE A 78 12.60 12.94 22.26
N TRP A 79 13.77 12.70 21.66
CA TRP A 79 14.50 13.67 20.85
C TRP A 79 13.79 13.98 19.53
N GLY A 80 12.96 13.06 19.02
CA GLY A 80 12.11 13.27 17.86
C GLY A 80 11.05 14.34 18.06
N LEU A 81 10.62 14.62 19.30
CA LEU A 81 9.72 15.76 19.57
C LEU A 81 10.32 17.10 19.15
N SER A 82 11.66 17.23 19.15
CA SER A 82 12.33 18.47 18.75
C SER A 82 12.14 18.82 17.27
N VAL A 83 11.85 17.82 16.43
CA VAL A 83 11.62 17.97 14.99
C VAL A 83 10.36 18.78 14.69
N ILE A 84 9.30 18.59 15.48
CA ILE A 84 7.97 19.19 15.26
C ILE A 84 7.74 20.46 16.09
N LYS A 85 8.74 20.91 16.86
CA LYS A 85 8.64 22.14 17.66
C LYS A 85 8.71 23.39 16.78
N LYS A 86 7.74 24.30 16.93
CA LYS A 86 7.67 25.56 16.17
C LYS A 86 8.79 26.57 16.47
N LYS A 87 9.38 26.53 17.67
CA LYS A 87 10.51 27.38 18.08
C LYS A 87 11.51 26.55 18.88
N LYS A 88 12.80 26.70 18.58
CA LYS A 88 13.87 26.19 19.44
C LYS A 88 14.17 27.24 20.51
N THR A 89 13.44 27.19 21.62
CA THR A 89 13.76 27.97 22.81
C THR A 89 14.79 27.22 23.63
N PHE A 90 16.01 27.74 23.66
CA PHE A 90 16.97 27.46 24.73
C PHE A 90 16.97 28.70 25.63
N ASP A 91 16.50 28.53 26.86
CA ASP A 91 16.62 29.52 27.95
C ASP A 91 16.14 30.94 27.59
N ASP A 92 14.81 31.08 27.44
CA ASP A 92 14.06 32.33 27.20
C ASP A 92 14.55 33.25 26.07
N LYS A 93 15.50 32.79 25.26
CA LYS A 93 16.01 33.50 24.09
C LYS A 93 15.59 32.73 22.84
N THR A 94 14.82 33.41 21.99
CA THR A 94 14.49 32.88 20.67
C THR A 94 15.74 32.98 19.82
N ILE A 95 16.34 31.86 19.46
CA ILE A 95 17.43 31.79 18.49
C ILE A 95 16.88 31.17 17.22
N PHE A 96 16.63 32.04 16.24
CA PHE A 96 16.22 31.83 14.85
C PHE A 96 15.09 30.83 14.61
#